data_AF-A0A235EXA2-F1
#
_entry.id   AF-A0A235EXA2-F1
#
_cell.length_a   1.000
_cell.length_b   1.000
_cell.length_c   1.000
_cell.angle_alpha   90.00
_cell.angle_beta   90.00
_cell.angle_gamma   90.00
#
_symmetry.space_group_name_H-M   'P 1'
#
loop_
_entity.id
_entity.type
_entity.pdbx_description
1 polymer ?
#
loop_
_entity_poly.entity_id
_entity_poly.type
_entity_poly.pdbx_seq_one_letter_code
_entity_poly.pdbx_strand_id
1 'polypeptide(L)'
;MEPRTLLQRLQKEFAAFRDCKPLALKIDASIAERMPEIDRKSLRAALRMHTASTRYLKAVERSQQRFDLDGQPAGEVTEEQRTHAATTLKERFAAVAKQQKEKREAEAAEKRRTEKLQQLMSKFGR
;
A
#
# COMPACT_ATOMS: atom_id res chain seq x y z
N MET A 1 20.67 4.17 3.26
CA MET A 1 19.99 3.20 2.37
C MET A 1 18.58 3.71 2.08
N GLU A 2 18.13 3.66 0.82
CA GLU A 2 16.77 4.09 0.44
C GLU A 2 15.69 3.24 1.13
N PRO A 3 14.58 3.82 1.62
CA PRO A 3 13.55 3.09 2.37
C PRO A 3 12.91 1.93 1.60
N ARG A 4 12.76 2.07 0.28
CA ARG A 4 12.23 1.00 -0.59
C ARG A 4 13.17 -0.20 -0.67
N THR A 5 14.45 0.06 -0.87
CA THR A 5 15.49 -0.99 -0.94
C THR A 5 15.62 -1.70 0.40
N LEU A 6 15.53 -0.93 1.50
CA LEU A 6 15.52 -1.48 2.85
C LEU A 6 14.32 -2.42 3.05
N LEU A 7 13.12 -2.01 2.64
CA LEU A 7 11.94 -2.86 2.73
C LEU A 7 12.09 -4.16 1.93
N GLN A 8 12.67 -4.10 0.73
CA GLN A 8 12.95 -5.29 -0.08
C GLN A 8 13.94 -6.23 0.62
N ARG A 9 14.97 -5.70 1.28
CA ARG A 9 15.91 -6.50 2.08
C ARG A 9 15.19 -7.19 3.24
N LEU A 10 14.38 -6.45 4.01
CA LEU A 10 13.58 -7.01 5.10
C LEU A 10 12.62 -8.11 4.61
N GLN A 11 12.03 -7.97 3.42
CA GLN A 11 11.19 -9.00 2.82
C GLN A 11 11.94 -10.26 2.39
N LYS A 12 13.25 -10.17 2.10
CA LYS A 12 14.07 -11.33 1.79
C LYS A 12 14.50 -12.07 3.06
N GLU A 13 14.82 -11.33 4.11
CA GLU A 13 15.37 -11.88 5.35
C GLU A 13 14.28 -12.38 6.31
N PHE A 14 13.11 -11.71 6.37
CA PHE A 14 12.07 -12.01 7.36
C PHE A 14 10.75 -12.44 6.70
N ALA A 15 10.27 -13.63 7.09
CA ALA A 15 9.01 -14.18 6.60
C ALA A 15 7.80 -13.29 6.92
N ALA A 16 7.78 -12.67 8.11
CA ALA A 16 6.70 -11.75 8.50
C ALA A 16 6.52 -10.58 7.52
N PHE A 17 7.63 -10.02 7.01
CA PHE A 17 7.61 -8.95 6.01
C PHE A 17 7.27 -9.46 4.62
N ARG A 18 7.79 -10.63 4.24
CA ARG A 18 7.51 -11.27 2.95
C ARG A 18 6.04 -11.56 2.76
N ASP A 19 5.41 -12.09 3.80
CA ASP A 19 4.00 -12.49 3.79
C ASP A 19 3.06 -11.33 4.12
N CYS A 20 3.61 -10.18 4.56
CA CYS A 20 2.89 -9.03 5.09
C CYS A 20 1.99 -9.38 6.27
N LYS A 21 2.50 -10.18 7.22
CA LYS A 21 1.78 -10.48 8.46
C LYS A 21 1.66 -9.23 9.33
N PRO A 22 0.61 -9.09 10.16
CA PRO A 22 0.53 -8.01 11.13
C PRO A 22 1.73 -8.05 12.06
N LEU A 23 2.50 -6.97 12.12
CA LEU A 23 3.76 -6.96 12.85
C LEU A 23 3.54 -6.76 14.36
N ALA A 24 4.42 -7.35 15.16
CA ALA A 24 4.50 -7.12 16.60
C ALA A 24 4.75 -5.64 16.91
N LEU A 25 4.33 -5.21 18.11
CA LEU A 25 4.70 -3.89 18.60
C LEU A 25 6.21 -3.84 18.87
N LYS A 26 6.82 -2.67 18.64
CA LYS A 26 8.27 -2.46 18.79
C LYS A 26 9.15 -3.36 17.89
N ILE A 27 8.61 -3.80 16.74
CA ILE A 27 9.37 -4.59 15.76
C ILE A 27 10.63 -3.85 15.26
N ASP A 28 10.66 -2.52 15.33
CA ASP A 28 11.81 -1.70 15.01
C ASP A 28 13.00 -1.95 15.95
N ALA A 29 12.74 -2.21 17.24
CA ALA A 29 13.78 -2.60 18.18
C ALA A 29 14.35 -3.97 17.83
N SER A 30 13.49 -4.97 17.57
CA SER A 30 13.91 -6.31 17.18
C SER A 30 14.73 -6.32 15.88
N ILE A 31 14.38 -5.46 14.92
CA ILE A 31 15.15 -5.30 13.68
C ILE A 31 16.49 -4.64 13.96
N ALA A 32 16.54 -3.60 14.80
CA ALA A 32 17.78 -2.93 15.15
C ALA A 32 18.75 -3.83 15.92
N GLU A 33 18.25 -4.80 16.68
CA GLU A 33 19.06 -5.81 17.36
C GLU A 33 19.67 -6.82 16.39
N ARG A 34 18.89 -7.30 15.40
CA ARG A 34 19.38 -8.28 14.40
C ARG A 34 20.24 -7.65 13.31
N MET A 35 19.97 -6.39 13.00
CA MET A 35 20.58 -5.66 11.89
C MET A 35 21.01 -4.26 12.37
N PRO A 36 22.05 -4.18 13.21
CA PRO A 36 22.51 -2.92 13.78
C PRO A 36 23.07 -1.94 12.74
N GLU A 37 23.38 -2.42 11.52
CA GLU A 37 23.87 -1.58 10.43
C GLU A 37 22.78 -0.69 9.80
N ILE A 38 21.50 -0.94 10.10
CA ILE A 38 20.38 -0.18 9.53
C ILE A 38 20.15 1.11 10.33
N ASP A 39 20.15 2.23 9.61
CA ASP A 39 19.74 3.52 10.17
C ASP A 39 18.24 3.53 10.58
N ARG A 40 17.97 3.93 11.82
CA ARG A 40 16.62 3.96 12.42
C ARG A 40 15.66 4.87 11.66
N LYS A 41 16.16 5.96 11.05
CA LYS A 41 15.32 6.88 10.28
C LYS A 41 14.84 6.23 8.99
N SER A 42 15.75 5.60 8.23
CA SER A 42 15.37 4.80 7.05
C SER A 42 14.44 3.63 7.42
N LEU A 43 14.69 2.95 8.54
CA LEU A 43 13.83 1.87 9.03
C LEU A 43 12.40 2.36 9.29
N ARG A 44 12.24 3.46 10.02
CA ARG A 44 10.92 4.03 10.31
C ARG A 44 10.17 4.41 9.04
N ALA A 45 10.86 4.97 8.04
CA ALA A 45 10.28 5.28 6.74
C ALA A 45 9.82 4.01 6.01
N ALA A 46 10.66 2.96 5.97
CA ALA A 46 10.34 1.68 5.36
C ALA A 46 9.14 1.00 6.04
N LEU A 47 9.09 1.01 7.38
CA LEU A 47 7.97 0.49 8.16
C LEU A 47 6.68 1.25 7.86
N ARG A 48 6.73 2.58 7.82
CA ARG A 48 5.55 3.40 7.44
C ARG A 48 5.03 3.04 6.06
N MET A 49 5.91 2.80 5.09
CA MET A 49 5.50 2.35 3.76
C MET A 49 4.87 0.96 3.78
N HIS A 50 5.43 0.03 4.54
CA HIS A 50 4.91 -1.32 4.67
C HIS A 50 3.52 -1.33 5.33
N THR A 51 3.37 -0.66 6.47
CA THR A 51 2.12 -0.64 7.24
C THR A 51 1.02 0.16 6.55
N ALA A 52 1.38 1.17 5.76
CA ALA A 52 0.42 1.90 4.93
C ALA A 52 -0.01 1.14 3.67
N SER A 53 0.59 -0.01 3.34
CA SER A 53 0.26 -0.76 2.13
C SER A 53 -1.11 -1.44 2.21
N THR A 54 -1.82 -1.52 1.08
CA THR A 54 -3.11 -2.22 0.98
C THR A 54 -3.00 -3.69 1.38
N ARG A 55 -1.87 -4.33 1.05
CA ARG A 55 -1.61 -5.73 1.40
C ARG A 55 -1.50 -5.93 2.91
N TYR A 56 -0.81 -5.02 3.60
CA TYR A 56 -0.70 -5.05 5.06
C TYR A 56 -2.06 -4.80 5.74
N LEU A 57 -2.82 -3.78 5.29
CA LEU A 57 -4.15 -3.49 5.85
C LEU A 57 -5.10 -4.70 5.73
N LYS A 58 -5.05 -5.44 4.62
CA LYS A 58 -5.83 -6.68 4.43
C LYS A 58 -5.40 -7.80 5.38
N ALA A 59 -4.12 -7.89 5.71
CA ALA A 59 -3.62 -8.87 6.65
C ALA A 59 -4.04 -8.53 8.10
N VAL A 60 -4.02 -7.24 8.46
CA VAL A 60 -4.51 -6.75 9.76
C VAL A 60 -6.00 -7.01 9.92
N GLU A 61 -6.82 -6.70 8.91
CA GLU A 61 -8.27 -6.96 8.92
C GLU A 61 -8.61 -8.42 9.24
N ARG A 62 -7.84 -9.37 8.68
CA ARG A 62 -8.14 -10.82 8.75
C ARG A 62 -7.52 -11.54 9.95
N SER A 63 -6.50 -10.97 10.55
CA SER A 63 -5.72 -11.63 11.61
C SER A 63 -6.07 -11.09 12.98
N GLN A 64 -6.20 -11.97 13.97
CA GLN A 64 -6.35 -11.60 15.38
C GLN A 64 -5.01 -11.46 16.10
N GLN A 65 -3.93 -11.98 15.51
CA GLN A 65 -2.61 -12.02 16.13
C GLN A 65 -1.58 -11.21 15.34
N ARG A 66 -0.61 -10.68 16.09
CA ARG A 66 0.60 -10.06 15.57
C ARG A 66 1.73 -11.07 15.57
N PHE A 67 2.67 -10.89 14.68
CA PHE A 67 3.80 -11.79 14.49
C PHE A 67 5.11 -11.03 14.63
N ASP A 68 6.07 -11.67 15.29
CA ASP A 68 7.44 -11.18 15.35
C ASP A 68 8.22 -11.47 14.04
N LEU A 69 9.53 -11.26 14.06
CA LEU A 69 10.42 -11.50 12.91
C LEU A 69 10.53 -12.98 12.54
N ASP A 70 10.36 -13.89 13.50
CA ASP A 70 10.43 -15.33 13.31
C ASP A 70 9.06 -15.94 12.93
N GLY A 71 8.00 -15.14 12.98
CA GLY A 71 6.65 -15.57 12.70
C GLY A 71 5.95 -16.21 13.90
N GLN A 72 6.45 -16.00 15.12
CA GLN A 72 5.78 -16.38 16.35
C GLN A 72 4.73 -15.34 16.74
N PRO A 73 3.60 -15.75 17.37
CA PRO A 73 2.59 -14.83 17.85
C PRO A 73 3.16 -13.93 18.96
N ALA A 74 3.15 -12.63 18.73
CA ALA A 74 3.74 -11.61 19.59
C ALA A 74 2.72 -10.47 19.83
N GLY A 75 1.60 -10.84 20.44
CA GLY A 75 0.50 -9.96 20.80
C GLY A 75 -0.70 -10.05 19.87
N GLU A 76 -1.70 -9.21 20.15
CA GLU A 76 -3.01 -9.28 19.51
C GLU A 76 -3.32 -8.02 18.69
N VAL A 77 -4.20 -8.20 17.71
CA VAL A 77 -4.81 -7.12 16.93
C VAL A 77 -6.21 -6.92 17.47
N THR A 78 -6.47 -5.77 18.07
CA THR A 78 -7.78 -5.46 18.63
C THR A 78 -8.83 -5.35 17.52
N GLU A 79 -10.09 -5.62 17.85
CA GLU A 79 -11.20 -5.50 16.90
C GLU A 79 -11.31 -4.08 16.31
N GLU A 80 -11.09 -3.05 17.12
CA GLU A 80 -11.05 -1.66 16.68
C GLU A 80 -10.00 -1.44 15.57
N GLN A 81 -8.81 -2.04 15.70
CA GLN A 81 -7.74 -1.93 14.71
C GLN A 81 -8.12 -2.65 13.40
N ARG A 82 -8.80 -3.80 13.50
CA ARG A 82 -9.30 -4.54 12.33
C ARG A 82 -10.38 -3.75 11.59
N THR A 83 -11.34 -3.18 12.33
CA THR A 83 -12.40 -2.33 11.79
C THR A 83 -11.82 -1.08 11.15
N HIS A 84 -10.82 -0.43 11.77
CA HIS A 84 -10.15 0.72 11.18
C HIS A 84 -9.42 0.37 9.87
N ALA A 85 -8.76 -0.79 9.81
CA ALA A 85 -8.12 -1.27 8.59
C ALA A 85 -9.14 -1.53 7.46
N ALA A 86 -10.27 -2.18 7.78
CA ALA A 86 -11.35 -2.43 6.84
C ALA A 86 -11.95 -1.14 6.27
N THR A 87 -12.25 -0.16 7.14
CA THR A 87 -12.76 1.16 6.74
C THR A 87 -11.78 1.89 5.83
N THR A 88 -10.49 1.91 6.20
CA THR A 88 -9.43 2.53 5.40
C THR A 88 -9.31 1.90 4.01
N LEU A 89 -9.43 0.56 3.92
CA LEU A 89 -9.42 -0.15 2.64
C LEU A 89 -10.63 0.25 1.78
N LYS A 90 -11.83 0.30 2.37
CA LYS A 90 -13.06 0.68 1.68
C LYS A 90 -12.95 2.10 1.10
N GLU A 91 -12.48 3.06 1.90
CA GLU A 91 -12.27 4.45 1.46
C GLU A 91 -11.27 4.54 0.30
N ARG A 92 -10.14 3.82 0.39
CA ARG A 92 -9.15 3.78 -0.68
C ARG A 92 -9.69 3.21 -1.98
N PHE A 93 -10.42 2.10 -1.92
CA PHE A 93 -11.01 1.50 -3.11
C PHE A 93 -12.07 2.41 -3.72
N ALA A 94 -12.89 3.07 -2.91
CA ALA A 94 -13.87 4.05 -3.38
C ALA A 94 -13.20 5.25 -4.07
N ALA A 95 -12.12 5.78 -3.49
CA ALA A 95 -11.36 6.88 -4.07
C ALA A 95 -10.74 6.49 -5.43
N VAL A 96 -10.13 5.31 -5.52
CA VAL A 96 -9.55 4.80 -6.77
C VAL A 96 -10.63 4.58 -7.82
N ALA A 97 -11.78 4.01 -7.46
CA ALA A 97 -12.90 3.80 -8.40
C ALA A 97 -13.43 5.14 -8.94
N LYS A 98 -13.56 6.16 -8.08
CA LYS A 98 -13.96 7.51 -8.48
C LYS A 98 -12.97 8.12 -9.49
N GLN A 99 -11.67 8.09 -9.18
CA GLN A 99 -10.62 8.60 -10.08
C GLN A 99 -10.60 7.88 -11.43
N GLN A 100 -10.80 6.56 -11.43
CA GLN A 100 -10.86 5.79 -12.69
C GLN A 100 -12.09 6.15 -13.52
N LYS A 101 -13.24 6.38 -12.89
CA LYS A 101 -14.45 6.83 -13.58
C LYS A 101 -14.26 8.21 -14.22
N GLU A 102 -13.74 9.18 -13.46
CA GLU A 102 -13.44 10.54 -13.95
C GLU A 102 -12.46 10.51 -15.12
N LYS A 103 -11.39 9.69 -15.02
CA LYS A 103 -10.42 9.52 -16.11
C LYS A 103 -11.05 8.95 -17.37
N ARG A 104 -11.90 7.93 -17.26
CA ARG A 104 -12.61 7.33 -18.42
C ARG A 104 -13.58 8.30 -19.08
N GLU A 105 -14.28 9.10 -18.29
CA GLU A 105 -15.20 10.13 -18.80
C GLU A 105 -14.43 11.24 -19.53
N ALA A 106 -13.30 11.69 -18.98
CA ALA A 106 -12.42 12.66 -19.63
C ALA A 106 -11.84 12.13 -20.95
N GLU A 107 -11.32 10.90 -20.97
CA GLU A 107 -10.81 10.26 -22.20
C GLU A 107 -11.92 10.10 -23.27
N ALA A 108 -13.14 9.74 -22.86
CA ALA A 108 -14.27 9.63 -23.78
C ALA A 108 -14.70 11.00 -24.35
N ALA A 109 -14.69 12.05 -23.52
CA ALA A 109 -14.98 13.41 -23.94
C ALA A 109 -13.91 13.94 -24.92
N GLU A 110 -12.64 13.67 -24.65
CA GLU A 110 -11.53 14.03 -25.53
C GLU A 110 -11.66 13.34 -26.89
N LYS A 111 -11.90 12.02 -26.91
CA LYS A 111 -12.13 11.27 -28.16
C LYS A 111 -13.27 11.88 -28.99
N ARG A 112 -14.43 12.11 -28.37
CA ARG A 112 -15.58 12.76 -29.04
C ARG A 112 -15.23 14.15 -29.57
N ARG A 113 -14.39 14.92 -28.86
CA ARG A 113 -13.92 16.24 -29.32
C ARG A 113 -13.01 16.11 -30.55
N THR A 114 -12.07 15.16 -30.53
CA THR A 114 -11.16 14.93 -31.66
C THR A 114 -11.91 14.44 -32.90
N GLU A 115 -12.87 13.53 -32.75
CA GLU A 115 -13.71 13.04 -33.85
C GLU A 115 -14.54 14.15 -34.49
N LYS A 116 -15.17 15.01 -33.66
CA LYS A 116 -15.92 16.18 -34.15
C LYS A 116 -15.02 17.15 -34.91
N LEU A 117 -13.82 17.42 -34.41
CA LEU A 117 -12.86 18.31 -35.08
C LEU A 117 -12.44 17.74 -36.45
N GLN A 118 -12.15 16.44 -36.51
CA GLN A 118 -11.82 15.74 -37.77
C GLN A 118 -12.98 15.81 -38.78
N GLN A 119 -14.22 15.59 -38.32
CA GLN A 119 -15.40 15.71 -39.18
C GLN A 119 -15.57 17.14 -39.75
N LEU A 120 -15.36 18.17 -38.93
CA LEU A 120 -15.44 19.56 -39.37
C LEU A 120 -14.33 19.88 -40.40
N MET A 121 -13.09 19.46 -40.14
CA MET A 121 -11.99 19.62 -41.09
C MET A 121 -12.27 18.92 -42.43
N SER A 122 -12.85 17.72 -42.40
CA SER A 122 -13.24 17.00 -43.61
C SER A 122 -14.38 17.68 -44.37
N LYS A 123 -15.28 18.40 -43.69
CA LYS A 123 -16.47 19.00 -44.30
C LYS A 123 -16.21 20.39 -44.90
N PHE A 124 -15.27 21.15 -44.34
CA PHE A 124 -14.98 22.54 -44.72
C PHE A 124 -13.60 22.74 -45.36
N GLY A 125 -12.81 21.68 -45.54
CA GLY A 125 -11.47 21.73 -46.13
C GLY A 125 -11.41 21.50 -47.65
N ARG A 126 -12.53 21.63 -48.37
CA ARG A 126 -12.61 21.48 -49.83
C ARG A 126 -13.00 22.78 -50.49
#